data_AF-A0A968ANE5-F1
#
_entry.id   AF-A0A968ANE5-F1
#
_cell.length_a   1.000
_cell.length_b   1.000
_cell.length_c   1.000
_cell.angle_alpha   90.00
_cell.angle_beta   90.00
_cell.angle_gamma   90.00
#
_symmetry.space_group_name_H-M   'P 1'
#
loop_
_entity.id
_entity.type
_entity.pdbx_description
1 polymer ?
#
loop_
_entity_poly.entity_id
_entity_poly.type
_entity_poly.pdbx_seq_one_letter_code
_entity_poly.pdbx_strand_id
1 'polypeptide(L)' 'MTLIPFLEDNPNPNDNEIRQALSGNLCRCTGYQNIVKAVKLAASLQNSVHSAFPR' A
#
# COMPACT_ATOMS: atom_id res chain seq x y z
N MET A 1 10.94 -3.27 3.65
CA MET A 1 9.63 -3.93 3.87
C MET A 1 8.70 -2.92 4.50
N THR A 2 8.28 -1.92 3.72
CA THR A 2 7.78 -0.63 4.22
C THR A 2 6.25 -0.54 4.18
N LEU A 3 5.63 -1.11 3.13
CA LEU A 3 4.21 -0.94 2.86
C LEU A 3 3.30 -1.91 3.63
N ILE A 4 3.84 -3.00 4.16
CA ILE A 4 3.07 -3.95 4.99
C ILE A 4 2.68 -3.30 6.33
N PRO A 5 3.63 -2.85 7.19
CA PRO A 5 3.26 -2.19 8.44
C PRO A 5 2.49 -0.89 8.20
N PHE A 6 2.82 -0.16 7.13
CA PHE A 6 2.07 1.06 6.76
C PHE A 6 0.57 0.80 6.53
N LEU A 7 0.21 -0.31 5.86
CA LEU A 7 -1.19 -0.65 5.61
C LEU A 7 -1.91 -1.20 6.85
N GLU A 8 -1.18 -1.79 7.79
CA GLU A 8 -1.76 -2.20 9.08
C GLU A 8 -2.24 -0.98 9.88
N ASP A 9 -1.48 0.11 9.86
CA ASP A 9 -1.84 1.37 10.52
C ASP A 9 -2.77 2.25 9.68
N ASN A 10 -2.71 2.13 8.34
CA ASN A 10 -3.45 2.97 7.38
C ASN A 10 -4.20 2.08 6.36
N PRO A 11 -5.36 1.51 6.71
CA PRO A 11 -6.06 0.52 5.88
C PRO A 11 -6.74 1.09 4.63
N ASN A 12 -6.85 2.42 4.51
CA ASN A 12 -7.42 3.08 3.33
C ASN A 12 -6.62 4.34 2.96
N PRO A 13 -5.35 4.20 2.53
CA PRO A 13 -4.49 5.33 2.27
C PRO A 13 -4.79 5.97 0.92
N ASN A 14 -4.56 7.28 0.81
CA ASN A 14 -4.59 8.00 -0.45
C ASN A 14 -3.22 7.96 -1.17
N ASP A 15 -3.19 8.38 -2.44
CA ASP A 15 -1.99 8.34 -3.27
C ASP A 15 -0.80 9.14 -2.70
N ASN A 16 -1.06 10.25 -2.00
CA ASN A 16 0.00 11.07 -1.41
C ASN A 16 0.63 10.38 -0.21
N GLU A 17 -0.18 9.78 0.67
CA GLU A 17 0.31 9.02 1.83
C GLU A 17 1.18 7.84 1.39
N ILE A 18 0.76 7.11 0.35
CA ILE A 18 1.55 6.00 -0.21
C ILE A 18 2.89 6.53 -0.77
N ARG A 19 2.89 7.66 -1.48
CA ARG A 19 4.13 8.26 -1.99
C ARG A 19 5.04 8.74 -0.87
N GLN A 20 4.50 9.29 0.20
CA GLN A 20 5.27 9.71 1.36
C GLN A 20 5.91 8.50 2.05
N ALA A 21 5.17 7.39 2.23
CA ALA A 21 5.70 6.13 2.75
C ALA A 21 6.81 5.55 1.85
N LEU A 22 6.75 5.81 0.54
CA LEU A 22 7.77 5.39 -0.43
C LEU A 22 8.96 6.34 -0.55
N SER A 23 8.95 7.52 0.06
CA SER A 23 9.98 8.56 -0.13
C SER A 23 11.41 8.09 0.17
N GLY A 24 11.57 7.12 1.09
CA GLY A 24 12.86 6.49 1.42
C GLY A 24 13.22 5.25 0.59
N ASN A 25 12.41 4.86 -0.40
CA ASN A 25 12.57 3.62 -1.17
C ASN A 25 12.79 3.96 -2.65
N LEU A 26 14.05 3.92 -3.12
CA LEU A 26 14.37 4.24 -4.50
C LEU A 26 13.92 3.15 -5.48
N CYS A 27 13.20 3.57 -6.53
CA CYS A 27 12.85 2.72 -7.66
C CYS A 27 13.22 3.41 -8.98
N ARG A 28 13.95 2.72 -9.86
CA ARG A 28 14.41 3.29 -11.15
C ARG A 28 13.54 2.89 -12.35
N CYS A 29 12.75 1.83 -12.25
CA CYS A 29 12.10 1.23 -13.41
C CYS A 29 10.72 1.80 -13.72
N THR A 30 9.89 2.02 -12.68
CA THR A 30 8.43 2.23 -12.86
C THR A 30 7.97 3.67 -12.63
N GLY A 31 8.84 4.54 -12.12
CA GLY A 31 8.44 5.89 -11.70
C GLY A 31 7.38 5.90 -10.59
N TYR A 32 7.32 4.84 -9.77
CA TYR A 32 6.40 4.64 -8.64
C TYR A 32 4.91 4.45 -8.97
N GLN A 33 4.46 4.75 -10.20
CA GLN A 33 3.03 4.70 -10.54
C GLN A 33 2.40 3.33 -10.33
N ASN A 34 3.07 2.28 -10.80
CA ASN A 34 2.55 0.91 -10.64
C ASN A 34 2.65 0.40 -9.20
N ILE A 35 3.60 0.92 -8.41
CA ILE A 35 3.71 0.58 -6.98
C ILE A 35 2.52 1.18 -6.23
N VAL A 36 2.20 2.46 -6.47
CA VAL A 36 1.05 3.13 -5.85
C VAL A 36 -0.25 2.39 -6.17
N LYS A 37 -0.46 2.01 -7.44
CA LYS A 37 -1.63 1.22 -7.86
C LYS A 37 -1.72 -0.12 -7.14
N ALA A 38 -0.60 -0.85 -7.04
CA ALA A 38 -0.55 -2.14 -6.36
C ALA A 38 -0.87 -2.03 -4.86
N VAL A 39 -0.39 -0.98 -4.19
CA VAL A 39 -0.69 -0.73 -2.77
C VAL A 39 -2.18 -0.45 -2.55
N LYS A 40 -2.80 0.37 -3.39
CA LYS A 40 -4.25 0.64 -3.30
C LYS A 40 -5.07 -0.63 -3.51
N LEU A 41 -4.67 -1.45 -4.47
CA LEU A 41 -5.31 -2.75 -4.70
C LEU A 41 -5.15 -3.64 -3.45
N ALA A 42 -3.95 -3.74 -2.89
CA ALA A 42 -3.70 -4.51 -1.69
C ALA A 42 -4.54 -4.04 -0.49
N ALA A 43 -4.67 -2.73 -0.28
CA ALA A 43 -5.52 -2.15 0.76
C ALA A 43 -7.00 -2.56 0.58
N SER A 44 -7.52 -2.45 -0.65
CA SER A 44 -8.89 -2.87 -0.96
C SER A 44 -9.14 -4.36 -0.75
N LEU A 45 -8.13 -5.20 -1.06
CA LEU A 45 -8.19 -6.64 -0.86
C LEU A 45 -8.06 -7.02 0.61
N GLN A 46 -7.21 -6.37 1.39
CA GLN A 46 -7.11 -6.62 2.84
C GLN A 46 -8.43 -6.35 3.55
N ASN A 47 -9.12 -5.26 3.20
CA ASN A 47 -10.45 -4.97 3.76
C ASN A 47 -11.47 -6.06 3.42
N SER A 48 -11.42 -6.58 2.18
CA SER A 48 -12.30 -7.65 1.72
C SER A 48 -11.96 -9.00 2.37
N VAL A 49 -10.66 -9.35 2.44
CA VAL A 49 -10.18 -10.63 2.95
C VAL A 49 -10.28 -10.70 4.48
N HIS A 50 -9.99 -9.62 5.20
CA HIS A 50 -10.15 -9.59 6.67
C HIS A 50 -11.61 -9.84 7.07
N SER A 51 -12.57 -9.32 6.30
CA SER A 51 -14.00 -9.58 6.52
C SER A 51 -14.40 -11.04 6.26
N ALA A 52 -13.70 -11.74 5.35
CA ALA A 52 -13.99 -13.11 4.97
C ALA A 52 -13.22 -14.16 5.80
N PHE A 53 -12.03 -13.82 6.29
CA PHE A 53 -11.13 -14.68 7.06
C PHE A 53 -10.33 -13.82 8.06
N PRO A 54 -10.87 -13.58 9.27
CA PRO A 54 -10.10 -12.97 10.35
C PRO A 54 -9.00 -13.95 10.79
N ARG A 55 -7.76 -13.45 10.90
CA ARG A 55 -6.60 -14.25 11.35
C ARG A 55 -6.67 -14.58 12.83
#